data_AF-A0A256XJE4-F1
#
_entry.id   AF-A0A256XJE4-F1
#
_cell.length_a   1.000
_cell.length_b   1.000
_cell.length_c   1.000
_cell.angle_alpha   90.00
_cell.angle_beta   90.00
_cell.angle_gamma   90.00
#
_symmetry.space_group_name_H-M   'P 1'
#
loop_
_entity.id
_entity.type
_entity.pdbx_description
1 polymer ?
#
loop_
_entity_poly.entity_id
_entity_poly.type
_entity_poly.pdbx_seq_one_letter_code
_entity_poly.pdbx_strand_id
1 'polypeptide(L)'
;MTQIVMMNVISRKILRKIEFLFLKNSNILLDLIFCSIIILILGATITSFTSSIFLFSFNMWNINIHLIGFAIPFIICLYSLYKVKILKSSLLFGIVSVTIMSFFVTIPLVEKGIVSPFPFSLFPALTGSFISLFMFHHDQLLHRFIFSYIICIFGVFIGADVFHLPSLLLFQPDMPMEAVIGGAGVFDLIFISGVISCLFLLSHFLVYSIFISISRPREISVKN
;
A
#
# COMPACT_ATOMS: atom_id res chain seq x y z
N MET A 1 14.60 -32.19 21.20
CA MET A 1 14.08 -31.22 22.20
C MET A 1 14.85 -29.89 22.21
N THR A 2 16.18 -29.89 22.00
CA THR A 2 17.05 -28.70 21.96
C THR A 2 16.79 -27.73 20.80
N GLN A 3 16.40 -28.20 19.61
CA GLN A 3 16.09 -27.32 18.47
C GLN A 3 14.84 -26.45 18.69
N ILE A 4 13.78 -27.01 19.29
CA ILE A 4 12.52 -26.29 19.55
C ILE A 4 12.73 -25.16 20.58
N VAL A 5 13.51 -25.42 21.62
CA VAL A 5 13.87 -24.42 22.63
C VAL A 5 14.72 -23.31 22.00
N MET A 6 15.66 -23.67 21.13
CA MET A 6 16.50 -22.69 20.43
C MET A 6 15.70 -21.80 19.47
N MET A 7 14.72 -22.37 18.76
CA MET A 7 13.80 -21.63 17.89
C MET A 7 12.92 -20.65 18.67
N ASN A 8 12.45 -21.04 19.85
CA ASN A 8 11.68 -20.17 20.74
C ASN A 8 12.49 -19.01 21.34
N VAL A 9 13.78 -19.23 21.63
CA VAL A 9 14.66 -18.17 22.16
C VAL A 9 15.00 -17.16 21.07
N ILE A 10 15.26 -17.63 19.84
CA ILE A 10 15.51 -16.78 18.67
C ILE A 10 14.25 -15.99 18.31
N SER A 11 13.09 -16.64 18.25
CA SER A 11 11.82 -15.95 17.94
C SER A 11 11.51 -14.87 18.97
N ARG A 12 11.70 -15.12 20.27
CA ARG A 12 11.49 -14.12 21.32
C ARG A 12 12.47 -12.95 21.26
N LYS A 13 13.73 -13.17 20.89
CA LYS A 13 14.71 -12.09 20.70
C LYS A 13 14.40 -11.24 19.48
N ILE A 14 13.97 -11.87 18.38
CA ILE A 14 13.51 -11.18 17.17
C ILE A 14 12.25 -10.39 17.48
N LEU A 15 11.25 -11.01 18.14
CA LEU A 15 10.01 -10.35 18.54
C LEU A 15 10.29 -9.13 19.40
N ARG A 16 11.13 -9.26 20.44
CA ARG A 16 11.50 -8.12 21.32
C ARG A 16 12.27 -7.02 20.59
N LYS A 17 13.07 -7.37 19.57
CA LYS A 17 13.82 -6.37 18.78
C LYS A 17 12.93 -5.66 17.78
N ILE A 18 11.99 -6.38 17.16
CA ILE A 18 10.90 -5.83 16.36
C ILE A 18 10.10 -4.89 17.23
N GLU A 19 9.59 -5.37 18.36
CA GLU A 19 8.80 -4.62 19.35
C GLU A 19 9.54 -3.39 19.87
N PHE A 20 10.84 -3.50 20.19
CA PHE A 20 11.66 -2.37 20.63
C PHE A 20 11.90 -1.31 19.53
N LEU A 21 12.17 -1.73 18.28
CA LEU A 21 12.28 -0.82 17.14
C LEU A 21 10.93 -0.19 16.77
N PHE A 22 9.84 -0.97 16.94
CA PHE A 22 8.43 -0.57 16.83
C PHE A 22 7.89 0.11 18.09
N LEU A 23 8.67 0.38 19.13
CA LEU A 23 8.26 1.18 20.29
C LEU A 23 9.03 2.50 20.37
N LYS A 24 10.21 2.55 19.74
CA LYS A 24 11.11 3.71 19.83
C LYS A 24 10.80 4.83 18.83
N ASN A 25 10.02 4.57 17.77
CA ASN A 25 9.82 5.50 16.63
C ASN A 25 8.35 5.62 16.14
N SER A 26 7.36 5.16 16.89
CA SER A 26 6.41 4.21 16.29
C SER A 26 4.92 4.44 16.43
N ASN A 27 4.42 5.49 17.08
CA ASN A 27 2.97 5.66 17.17
C ASN A 27 2.37 5.78 15.76
N ILE A 28 2.93 6.63 14.90
CA ILE A 28 2.31 6.94 13.60
C ILE A 28 2.32 5.75 12.61
N LEU A 29 3.40 4.99 12.50
CA LEU A 29 3.48 3.88 11.52
C LEU A 29 2.64 2.68 11.93
N LEU A 30 2.72 2.34 13.22
CA LEU A 30 2.01 1.20 13.76
C LEU A 30 0.52 1.53 13.73
N ASP A 31 0.11 2.76 14.06
CA ASP A 31 -1.26 3.23 13.86
C ASP A 31 -1.68 3.19 12.39
N LEU A 32 -0.83 3.62 11.43
CA LEU A 32 -1.18 3.62 10.01
C LEU A 32 -1.37 2.20 9.45
N ILE A 33 -0.40 1.32 9.68
CA ILE A 33 -0.43 -0.06 9.18
C ILE A 33 -1.54 -0.84 9.87
N PHE A 34 -1.69 -0.68 11.18
CA PHE A 34 -2.75 -1.32 11.96
C PHE A 34 -4.13 -0.82 11.53
N CYS A 35 -4.32 0.50 11.34
CA CYS A 35 -5.56 1.04 10.76
C CYS A 35 -5.81 0.49 9.36
N SER A 36 -4.80 0.44 8.49
CA SER A 36 -4.95 -0.09 7.12
C SER A 36 -5.37 -1.57 7.12
N ILE A 37 -4.77 -2.38 8.00
CA ILE A 37 -5.09 -3.80 8.15
C ILE A 37 -6.46 -3.98 8.79
N ILE A 38 -6.81 -3.19 9.81
CA ILE A 38 -8.15 -3.18 10.40
C ILE A 38 -9.19 -2.77 9.35
N ILE A 39 -8.91 -1.75 8.54
CA ILE A 39 -9.79 -1.33 7.45
C ILE A 39 -9.89 -2.43 6.38
N LEU A 40 -8.81 -3.18 6.10
CA LEU A 40 -8.90 -4.33 5.21
C LEU A 40 -9.82 -5.42 5.79
N ILE A 41 -9.64 -5.77 7.08
CA ILE A 41 -10.40 -6.84 7.75
C ILE A 41 -11.87 -6.44 7.93
N LEU A 42 -12.12 -5.27 8.53
CA LEU A 42 -13.47 -4.74 8.73
C LEU A 42 -14.10 -4.33 7.40
N GLY A 43 -13.36 -3.68 6.52
CA GLY A 43 -13.83 -3.28 5.20
C GLY A 43 -14.22 -4.47 4.35
N ALA A 44 -13.48 -5.59 4.37
CA ALA A 44 -13.89 -6.82 3.69
C ALA A 44 -15.21 -7.42 4.22
N THR A 45 -15.57 -7.13 5.48
CA THR A 45 -16.88 -7.50 6.05
C THR A 45 -17.97 -6.45 5.80
N ILE A 46 -17.57 -5.19 5.57
CA ILE A 46 -18.46 -4.02 5.40
C ILE A 46 -18.64 -3.67 3.91
N THR A 47 -17.89 -4.24 2.97
CA THR A 47 -17.92 -3.92 1.52
C THR A 47 -19.30 -4.07 0.85
N SER A 48 -20.28 -4.61 1.56
CA SER A 48 -21.70 -4.57 1.20
C SER A 48 -22.35 -3.17 1.32
N PHE A 49 -21.69 -2.21 1.99
CA PHE A 49 -22.21 -0.84 2.18
C PHE A 49 -21.67 0.11 1.11
N THR A 50 -22.57 0.48 0.20
CA THR A 50 -22.51 1.43 -0.91
C THR A 50 -22.18 2.88 -0.49
N SER A 51 -21.13 3.07 0.30
CA SER A 51 -20.67 4.37 0.77
C SER A 51 -19.84 5.08 -0.31
N SER A 52 -20.47 5.38 -1.44
CA SER A 52 -19.90 6.22 -2.48
C SER A 52 -20.40 7.66 -2.33
N ILE A 53 -19.50 8.63 -2.44
CA ILE A 53 -19.83 10.06 -2.42
C ILE A 53 -19.88 10.54 -3.87
N PHE A 54 -20.99 11.17 -4.23
CA PHE A 54 -21.15 11.79 -5.55
C PHE A 54 -20.20 12.98 -5.72
N LEU A 55 -19.52 13.05 -6.87
CA LEU A 55 -18.68 14.18 -7.24
C LEU A 55 -19.39 15.09 -8.25
N PHE A 56 -19.69 14.58 -9.44
CA PHE A 56 -20.35 15.32 -10.51
C PHE A 56 -20.91 14.37 -11.58
N SER A 57 -21.79 14.89 -12.43
CA SER A 57 -22.29 14.19 -13.61
C SER A 57 -21.64 14.74 -14.87
N PHE A 58 -21.30 13.87 -15.81
CA PHE A 58 -20.78 14.23 -17.14
C PHE A 58 -21.44 13.34 -18.19
N ASN A 59 -22.16 13.95 -19.15
CA ASN A 59 -23.06 13.23 -20.06
C ASN A 59 -24.06 12.35 -19.27
N MET A 60 -24.05 11.04 -19.52
CA MET A 60 -24.85 10.03 -18.81
C MET A 60 -24.04 9.30 -17.73
N TRP A 61 -22.87 9.81 -17.35
CA TRP A 61 -22.05 9.24 -16.30
C TRP A 61 -22.20 10.01 -15.00
N ASN A 62 -22.49 9.31 -13.91
CA ASN A 62 -22.39 9.82 -12.55
C ASN A 62 -21.05 9.39 -11.97
N ILE A 63 -20.17 10.35 -11.70
CA ILE A 63 -18.84 10.08 -11.16
C ILE A 63 -18.90 10.16 -9.64
N ASN A 64 -18.51 9.07 -9.00
CA ASN A 64 -18.52 8.92 -7.56
C ASN A 64 -17.13 8.52 -7.05
N ILE A 65 -16.85 8.75 -5.77
CA ILE A 65 -15.67 8.22 -5.08
C ILE A 65 -16.08 7.24 -3.98
N HIS A 66 -15.40 6.11 -3.89
CA HIS A 66 -15.62 5.14 -2.83
C HIS A 66 -14.90 5.57 -1.54
N LEU A 67 -15.61 5.57 -0.41
CA LEU A 67 -15.07 6.06 0.86
C LEU A 67 -13.92 5.17 1.38
N ILE A 68 -14.12 3.86 1.40
CA ILE A 68 -13.10 2.88 1.82
C ILE A 68 -12.01 2.65 0.76
N GLY A 69 -12.39 2.40 -0.50
CA GLY A 69 -11.45 2.08 -1.57
C GLY A 69 -10.54 3.23 -2.01
N PHE A 70 -11.00 4.47 -1.87
CA PHE A 70 -10.25 5.66 -2.29
C PHE A 70 -10.05 6.69 -1.19
N ALA A 71 -11.14 7.22 -0.61
CA ALA A 71 -11.05 8.43 0.23
C ALA A 71 -10.18 8.21 1.48
N ILE A 72 -10.37 7.10 2.20
CA ILE A 72 -9.59 6.79 3.41
C ILE A 72 -8.10 6.61 3.08
N PRO A 73 -7.68 5.74 2.13
CA PRO A 73 -6.27 5.64 1.71
C PRO A 73 -5.65 6.98 1.31
N PHE A 74 -6.42 7.79 0.58
CA PHE A 74 -5.97 9.09 0.11
C PHE A 74 -5.74 10.08 1.26
N ILE A 75 -6.68 10.16 2.22
CA ILE A 75 -6.54 10.98 3.43
C ILE A 75 -5.34 10.52 4.27
N ILE A 76 -5.16 9.21 4.42
CA ILE A 76 -4.00 8.63 5.11
C ILE A 76 -2.68 9.07 4.45
N CYS A 77 -2.63 9.10 3.11
CA CYS A 77 -1.46 9.58 2.38
C CYS A 77 -1.19 11.07 2.62
N LEU A 78 -2.22 11.92 2.57
CA LEU A 78 -2.09 13.36 2.84
C LEU A 78 -1.60 13.63 4.26
N TYR A 79 -2.17 12.94 5.25
CA TYR A 79 -1.73 13.03 6.64
C TYR A 79 -0.27 12.60 6.80
N SER A 80 0.12 11.52 6.13
CA SER A 80 1.49 10.99 6.18
C SER A 80 2.51 11.93 5.54
N LEU A 81 2.16 12.56 4.41
CA LEU A 81 2.98 13.60 3.77
C LEU A 81 3.19 14.82 4.66
N TYR A 82 2.19 15.18 5.47
CA TYR A 82 2.30 16.27 6.43
C TYR A 82 3.22 15.91 7.61
N LYS A 83 3.20 14.64 8.05
CA LYS A 83 3.97 14.18 9.23
C LYS A 83 5.41 13.80 8.92
N VAL A 84 5.69 13.27 7.73
CA VAL A 84 7.01 12.73 7.37
C VAL A 84 7.65 13.59 6.29
N LYS A 85 8.88 14.04 6.55
CA LYS A 85 9.66 14.80 5.58
C LYS A 85 10.23 13.84 4.54
N ILE A 86 9.64 13.83 3.36
CA ILE A 86 10.09 13.08 2.19
C ILE A 86 10.65 14.07 1.16
N LEU A 87 11.76 13.71 0.52
CA LEU A 87 12.31 14.51 -0.57
C LEU A 87 11.31 14.58 -1.73
N LYS A 88 10.92 15.80 -2.13
CA LYS A 88 9.90 16.01 -3.16
C LYS A 88 10.25 15.36 -4.51
N SER A 89 11.52 15.37 -4.89
CA SER A 89 11.99 14.75 -6.14
C SER A 89 11.85 13.23 -6.11
N SER A 90 12.24 12.58 -5.00
CA SER A 90 12.04 11.13 -4.82
C SER A 90 10.56 10.77 -4.85
N LEU A 91 9.72 11.59 -4.20
CA LEU A 91 8.27 11.38 -4.21
C LEU A 91 7.70 11.47 -5.63
N LEU A 92 8.06 12.53 -6.37
CA LEU A 92 7.61 12.72 -7.74
C LEU A 92 8.06 11.56 -8.64
N PHE A 93 9.33 11.16 -8.54
CA PHE A 93 9.87 10.03 -9.29
C PHE A 93 9.12 8.72 -9.00
N GLY A 94 8.85 8.45 -7.72
CA GLY A 94 8.11 7.27 -7.30
C GLY A 94 6.67 7.27 -7.81
N ILE A 95 5.95 8.40 -7.68
CA ILE A 95 4.58 8.56 -8.20
C ILE A 95 4.56 8.33 -9.71
N VAL A 96 5.43 9.01 -10.47
CA VAL A 96 5.49 8.88 -11.93
C VAL A 96 5.76 7.44 -12.35
N SER A 97 6.70 6.77 -11.68
CA SER A 97 7.05 5.38 -11.98
C SER A 97 5.87 4.42 -11.75
N VAL A 98 5.17 4.57 -10.62
CA VAL A 98 3.98 3.76 -10.33
C VAL A 98 2.83 4.13 -11.26
N THR A 99 2.63 5.39 -11.61
CA THR A 99 1.63 5.85 -12.60
C THR A 99 1.83 5.21 -13.95
N ILE A 100 3.07 5.19 -14.45
CA ILE A 100 3.38 4.51 -15.72
C ILE A 100 3.04 3.02 -15.60
N MET A 101 3.44 2.38 -14.49
CA MET A 101 3.17 0.96 -14.29
C MET A 101 1.67 0.66 -14.21
N SER A 102 0.92 1.43 -13.43
CA SER A 102 -0.53 1.24 -13.21
C SER A 102 -1.30 1.45 -14.50
N PHE A 103 -0.93 2.45 -15.30
CA PHE A 103 -1.52 2.68 -16.63
C PHE A 103 -1.36 1.46 -17.54
N PHE A 104 -0.16 0.88 -17.63
CA PHE A 104 0.08 -0.27 -18.52
C PHE A 104 -0.58 -1.58 -18.07
N VAL A 105 -0.92 -1.73 -16.79
CA VAL A 105 -1.54 -2.96 -16.26
C VAL A 105 -3.06 -2.86 -16.08
N THR A 106 -3.66 -1.72 -16.41
CA THR A 106 -5.09 -1.49 -16.29
C THR A 106 -5.75 -1.39 -17.66
N ILE A 107 -7.02 -1.80 -17.71
CA ILE A 107 -7.83 -1.84 -18.93
C ILE A 107 -9.20 -1.25 -18.61
N PRO A 108 -9.68 -0.23 -19.34
CA PRO A 108 -11.02 0.30 -19.18
C PRO A 108 -12.04 -0.64 -19.85
N LEU A 109 -13.01 -1.11 -19.07
CA LEU A 109 -14.14 -1.93 -19.56
C LEU A 109 -15.44 -1.24 -19.16
N VAL A 110 -16.29 -0.91 -20.13
CA VAL A 110 -17.54 -0.17 -19.89
C VAL A 110 -18.43 -0.85 -18.83
N GLU A 111 -18.52 -2.18 -18.86
CA GLU A 111 -19.38 -2.96 -17.96
C GLU A 111 -18.79 -3.15 -16.55
N LYS A 112 -17.49 -2.95 -16.37
CA LYS A 112 -16.76 -3.30 -15.13
C LYS A 112 -15.95 -2.16 -14.53
N GLY A 113 -15.87 -1.02 -15.21
CA GLY A 113 -14.93 0.04 -14.89
C GLY A 113 -13.50 -0.28 -15.32
N ILE A 114 -12.55 0.35 -14.65
CA ILE A 114 -11.11 0.18 -14.91
C ILE A 114 -10.62 -1.00 -14.09
N VAL A 115 -10.13 -2.04 -14.76
CA VAL A 115 -9.73 -3.30 -14.11
C VAL A 115 -8.28 -3.63 -14.38
N SER A 116 -7.64 -4.33 -13.44
CA SER A 116 -6.32 -4.92 -13.65
C SER A 116 -6.39 -6.43 -13.39
N PRO A 117 -6.18 -7.29 -14.40
CA PRO A 117 -6.24 -8.74 -14.22
C PRO A 117 -5.06 -9.24 -13.37
N PHE A 118 -5.33 -10.21 -12.50
CA PHE A 118 -4.25 -10.92 -11.81
C PHE A 118 -3.42 -11.73 -12.84
N PRO A 119 -2.08 -11.74 -12.75
CA PRO A 119 -1.22 -11.21 -11.69
C PRO A 119 -0.73 -9.77 -11.89
N PHE A 120 -1.13 -9.09 -12.97
CA PHE A 120 -0.63 -7.75 -13.31
C PHE A 120 -1.00 -6.69 -12.26
N SER A 121 -2.10 -6.88 -11.53
CA SER A 121 -2.49 -6.03 -10.40
C SER A 121 -1.46 -5.96 -9.27
N LEU A 122 -0.50 -6.90 -9.20
CA LEU A 122 0.59 -6.86 -8.21
C LEU A 122 1.71 -5.89 -8.60
N PHE A 123 1.84 -5.55 -9.88
CA PHE A 123 2.98 -4.79 -10.39
C PHE A 123 3.09 -3.37 -9.81
N PRO A 124 2.01 -2.57 -9.64
CA PRO A 124 2.12 -1.27 -8.99
C PRO A 124 2.69 -1.37 -7.57
N ALA A 125 2.24 -2.37 -6.80
CA ALA A 125 2.69 -2.61 -5.43
C ALA A 125 4.17 -3.01 -5.37
N LEU A 126 4.61 -3.89 -6.26
CA LEU A 126 6.00 -4.31 -6.36
C LEU A 126 6.90 -3.15 -6.78
N THR A 127 6.48 -2.36 -7.78
CA THR A 127 7.21 -1.17 -8.23
C THR A 127 7.38 -0.18 -7.07
N GLY A 128 6.32 0.16 -6.35
CA GLY A 128 6.41 1.06 -5.20
C GLY A 128 7.34 0.53 -4.11
N SER A 129 7.26 -0.78 -3.83
CA SER A 129 8.13 -1.44 -2.86
C SER A 129 9.59 -1.36 -3.26
N PHE A 130 9.93 -1.73 -4.51
CA PHE A 130 11.31 -1.71 -4.99
C PHE A 130 11.91 -0.31 -4.99
N ILE A 131 11.16 0.70 -5.47
CA ILE A 131 11.63 2.09 -5.44
C ILE A 131 11.90 2.51 -4.00
N SER A 132 11.01 2.19 -3.06
CA SER A 132 11.22 2.44 -1.65
C SER A 132 12.47 1.74 -1.09
N LEU A 133 12.71 0.49 -1.50
CA LEU A 133 13.90 -0.26 -1.09
C LEU A 133 15.20 0.43 -1.53
N PHE A 134 15.22 1.02 -2.72
CA PHE A 134 16.37 1.75 -3.28
C PHE A 134 16.55 3.16 -2.70
N MET A 135 15.44 3.87 -2.43
CA MET A 135 15.49 5.27 -1.98
C MET A 135 15.90 5.43 -0.50
N PHE A 136 15.66 4.41 0.33
CA PHE A 136 15.85 4.52 1.77
C PHE A 136 16.66 3.36 2.34
N HIS A 137 17.57 3.72 3.25
CA HIS A 137 18.37 2.75 3.99
C HIS A 137 17.52 1.89 4.93
N HIS A 138 18.08 0.74 5.31
CA HIS A 138 17.40 -0.23 6.16
C HIS A 138 16.97 0.34 7.52
N ASP A 139 17.74 1.27 8.08
CA ASP A 139 17.43 1.91 9.36
C ASP A 139 16.29 2.94 9.27
N GLN A 140 15.90 3.34 8.05
CA GLN A 140 14.81 4.29 7.77
C GLN A 140 13.50 3.58 7.50
N LEU A 141 13.19 2.53 8.27
CA LEU A 141 12.04 1.67 8.06
C LEU A 141 10.73 2.45 7.96
N LEU A 142 10.48 3.38 8.87
CA LEU A 142 9.31 4.27 8.84
C LEU A 142 9.12 4.96 7.48
N HIS A 143 10.19 5.53 6.95
CA HIS A 143 10.15 6.28 5.69
C HIS A 143 9.88 5.34 4.52
N ARG A 144 10.43 4.13 4.54
CA ARG A 144 10.20 3.12 3.49
C ARG A 144 8.73 2.76 3.33
N PHE A 145 8.09 2.39 4.45
CA PHE A 145 6.69 1.98 4.44
C PHE A 145 5.79 3.13 4.00
N ILE A 146 5.95 4.31 4.61
CA ILE A 146 5.13 5.48 4.30
C ILE A 146 5.34 5.93 2.85
N PHE A 147 6.59 6.00 2.39
CA PHE A 147 6.90 6.36 1.02
C PHE A 147 6.27 5.40 0.02
N SER A 148 6.46 4.09 0.20
CA SER A 148 5.90 3.06 -0.67
C SER A 148 4.37 3.15 -0.74
N TYR A 149 3.72 3.29 0.42
CA TYR A 149 2.27 3.43 0.50
C TYR A 149 1.81 4.65 -0.30
N ILE A 150 2.41 5.82 -0.06
CA ILE A 150 2.04 7.08 -0.73
C ILE A 150 2.21 6.96 -2.25
N ILE A 151 3.36 6.52 -2.74
CA ILE A 151 3.59 6.44 -4.19
C ILE A 151 2.70 5.40 -4.87
N CYS A 152 2.32 4.33 -4.16
CA CYS A 152 1.33 3.36 -4.64
C CYS A 152 -0.05 4.00 -4.78
N ILE A 153 -0.58 4.62 -3.71
CA ILE A 153 -1.92 5.23 -3.74
C ILE A 153 -2.02 6.31 -4.82
N PHE A 154 -1.11 7.29 -4.81
CA PHE A 154 -1.13 8.37 -5.81
C PHE A 154 -0.84 7.87 -7.22
N GLY A 155 0.15 6.99 -7.37
CA GLY A 155 0.54 6.46 -8.66
C GLY A 155 -0.57 5.67 -9.33
N VAL A 156 -1.23 4.77 -8.58
CA VAL A 156 -2.39 4.01 -9.06
C VAL A 156 -3.56 4.93 -9.36
N PHE A 157 -3.94 5.83 -8.45
CA PHE A 157 -5.03 6.77 -8.71
C PHE A 157 -4.83 7.55 -10.01
N ILE A 158 -3.62 8.06 -10.27
CA ILE A 158 -3.36 8.82 -11.49
C ILE A 158 -3.35 7.91 -12.73
N GLY A 159 -2.62 6.80 -12.70
CA GLY A 159 -2.43 5.98 -13.90
C GLY A 159 -3.59 5.05 -14.22
N ALA A 160 -4.24 4.49 -13.20
CA ALA A 160 -5.44 3.68 -13.37
C ALA A 160 -6.64 4.60 -13.63
N ASP A 161 -7.03 5.43 -12.66
CA ASP A 161 -8.28 6.18 -12.75
C ASP A 161 -8.15 7.43 -13.62
N VAL A 162 -7.29 8.39 -13.27
CA VAL A 162 -7.26 9.70 -13.95
C VAL A 162 -6.95 9.57 -15.45
N PHE A 163 -6.01 8.71 -15.84
CA PHE A 163 -5.63 8.56 -17.25
C PHE A 163 -6.60 7.71 -18.08
N HIS A 164 -7.32 6.75 -17.49
CA HIS A 164 -8.33 5.98 -18.23
C HIS A 164 -9.74 6.57 -18.15
N LEU A 165 -10.03 7.43 -17.17
CA LEU A 165 -11.35 8.04 -17.02
C LEU A 165 -11.85 8.74 -18.31
N PRO A 166 -11.03 9.52 -19.04
CA PRO A 166 -11.47 10.09 -20.31
C PRO A 166 -11.91 9.05 -21.34
N SER A 167 -11.18 7.93 -21.45
CA SER A 167 -11.53 6.84 -22.38
C SER A 167 -12.87 6.19 -22.03
N LEU A 168 -13.21 6.13 -20.73
CA LEU A 168 -14.48 5.60 -20.25
C LEU A 168 -15.63 6.60 -20.45
N LEU A 169 -15.38 7.89 -20.23
CA LEU A 169 -16.36 8.96 -20.41
C LEU A 169 -16.67 9.29 -21.88
N LEU A 170 -15.79 8.90 -22.81
CA LEU A 170 -16.05 8.99 -24.25
C LEU A 170 -17.12 8.00 -24.73
N PHE A 171 -17.34 6.91 -23.99
CA PHE A 171 -18.48 6.04 -24.25
C PHE A 171 -19.77 6.78 -23.89
N GLN A 172 -20.78 6.69 -24.76
CA GLN A 172 -22.09 7.31 -24.55
C GLN A 172 -23.12 6.22 -24.18
N PRO A 173 -23.46 6.09 -22.90
CA PRO A 173 -24.51 5.19 -22.44
C PRO A 173 -25.89 5.60 -22.99
N ASP A 174 -26.74 4.61 -23.28
CA ASP A 174 -28.16 4.84 -23.53
C ASP A 174 -28.94 5.17 -22.24
N MET A 175 -28.38 4.86 -21.07
CA MET A 175 -28.96 5.11 -19.74
C MET A 175 -27.91 5.59 -18.74
N PRO A 176 -28.29 6.34 -17.68
CA PRO A 176 -27.34 6.80 -16.69
C PRO A 176 -26.52 5.65 -16.08
N MET A 177 -25.19 5.74 -16.13
CA MET A 177 -24.26 4.77 -15.57
C MET A 177 -23.39 5.39 -14.47
N GLU A 178 -22.96 4.58 -13.51
CA GLU A 178 -22.09 5.02 -12.42
C GLU A 178 -20.63 4.67 -12.72
N ALA A 179 -19.75 5.65 -12.62
CA ALA A 179 -18.30 5.47 -12.62
C ALA A 179 -17.77 5.77 -11.21
N VAL A 180 -17.41 4.73 -10.47
CA VAL A 180 -16.95 4.87 -9.07
C VAL A 180 -15.44 4.70 -9.00
N ILE A 181 -14.71 5.77 -8.68
CA ILE A 181 -13.27 5.73 -8.37
C ILE A 181 -13.09 4.97 -7.05
N GLY A 182 -12.24 3.96 -7.02
CA GLY A 182 -12.13 3.08 -5.86
C GLY A 182 -13.28 2.06 -5.75
N GLY A 183 -14.03 1.83 -6.83
CA GLY A 183 -15.31 1.12 -6.84
C GLY A 183 -15.28 -0.33 -6.36
N ALA A 184 -14.11 -0.99 -6.36
CA ALA A 184 -13.97 -2.34 -5.80
C ALA A 184 -13.75 -2.38 -4.27
N GLY A 185 -13.90 -1.23 -3.59
CA GLY A 185 -13.78 -1.13 -2.14
C GLY A 185 -12.37 -1.48 -1.66
N VAL A 186 -12.23 -2.36 -0.67
CA VAL A 186 -10.90 -2.79 -0.17
C VAL A 186 -10.11 -3.62 -1.19
N PHE A 187 -10.77 -4.16 -2.22
CA PHE A 187 -10.11 -4.89 -3.31
C PHE A 187 -9.71 -3.99 -4.48
N ASP A 188 -10.00 -2.69 -4.38
CA ASP A 188 -9.58 -1.74 -5.39
C ASP A 188 -8.06 -1.65 -5.49
N LEU A 189 -7.58 -1.46 -6.71
CA LEU A 189 -6.15 -1.41 -6.99
C LEU A 189 -5.46 -0.30 -6.18
N ILE A 190 -6.16 0.81 -5.94
CA ILE A 190 -5.67 1.92 -5.10
C ILE A 190 -5.38 1.37 -3.71
N PHE A 191 -6.38 0.83 -3.02
CA PHE A 191 -6.23 0.32 -1.65
C PHE A 191 -5.22 -0.82 -1.57
N ILE A 192 -5.40 -1.84 -2.40
CA ILE A 192 -4.66 -3.09 -2.29
C ILE A 192 -3.18 -2.92 -2.65
N SER A 193 -2.85 -2.04 -3.60
CA SER A 193 -1.46 -1.79 -3.97
C SER A 193 -0.66 -1.18 -2.83
N GLY A 194 -1.25 -0.22 -2.10
CA GLY A 194 -0.65 0.35 -0.90
C GLY A 194 -0.37 -0.71 0.16
N VAL A 195 -1.39 -1.52 0.51
CA VAL A 195 -1.26 -2.56 1.55
C VAL A 195 -0.25 -3.64 1.15
N ILE A 196 -0.35 -4.17 -0.07
CA ILE A 196 0.58 -5.21 -0.56
C ILE A 196 2.01 -4.70 -0.56
N SER A 197 2.24 -3.44 -0.94
CA SER A 197 3.59 -2.87 -0.93
C SER A 197 4.19 -2.83 0.47
N CYS A 198 3.40 -2.46 1.48
CA CYS A 198 3.80 -2.53 2.88
C CYS A 198 4.07 -3.96 3.34
N LEU A 199 3.23 -4.93 2.96
CA LEU A 199 3.42 -6.34 3.30
C LEU A 199 4.72 -6.90 2.70
N PHE A 200 5.06 -6.51 1.47
CA PHE A 200 6.31 -6.89 0.82
C PHE A 200 7.52 -6.29 1.56
N LEU A 201 7.46 -5.03 1.95
CA LEU A 201 8.53 -4.41 2.75
C LEU A 201 8.68 -5.07 4.12
N LEU A 202 7.57 -5.46 4.75
CA LEU A 202 7.57 -6.18 6.02
C LEU A 202 8.21 -7.56 5.89
N SER A 203 7.87 -8.32 4.85
CA SER A 203 8.48 -9.63 4.63
C SER A 203 9.99 -9.52 4.38
N HIS A 204 10.41 -8.55 3.56
CA HIS A 204 11.83 -8.27 3.33
C HIS A 204 12.56 -7.95 4.65
N PHE A 205 12.00 -7.08 5.48
CA PHE A 205 12.59 -6.71 6.77
C PHE A 205 12.71 -7.90 7.72
N LEU A 206 11.68 -8.77 7.79
CA LEU A 206 11.69 -9.96 8.63
C LEU A 206 12.79 -10.94 8.19
N VAL A 207 12.91 -11.20 6.88
CA VAL A 207 13.95 -12.09 6.33
C VAL A 207 15.34 -11.56 6.64
N TYR A 208 15.59 -10.26 6.41
CA TYR A 208 16.87 -9.63 6.71
C TYR A 208 17.21 -9.69 8.20
N SER A 209 16.22 -9.44 9.07
CA SER A 209 16.40 -9.51 10.53
C SER A 209 16.76 -10.91 11.01
N ILE A 210 16.13 -11.94 10.45
CA ILE A 210 16.47 -13.35 10.72
C ILE A 210 17.90 -13.65 10.28
N PHE A 211 18.28 -13.24 9.06
CA PHE A 211 19.61 -13.45 8.51
C PHE A 211 20.70 -12.87 9.42
N ILE A 212 20.58 -11.60 9.82
CA ILE A 212 21.53 -10.97 10.76
C ILE A 212 21.59 -11.71 12.09
N SER A 213 20.44 -12.16 12.62
CA SER A 213 20.40 -12.86 13.89
C SER A 213 21.15 -14.20 13.84
N ILE A 214 21.20 -14.84 12.67
CA ILE A 214 21.94 -16.10 12.45
C ILE A 214 23.43 -15.81 12.25
N SER A 215 23.78 -14.73 11.52
CA SER A 215 25.17 -14.41 11.17
C SER A 215 25.99 -13.79 12.30
N ARG A 216 25.39 -13.32 13.40
CA ARG A 216 26.16 -12.78 14.53
C ARG A 216 26.86 -13.90 15.30
N PRO A 217 28.20 -13.92 15.38
CA PRO A 217 28.91 -14.89 16.21
C PRO A 217 28.44 -14.76 17.65
N ARG A 218 28.12 -15.88 18.30
CA ARG A 218 27.85 -15.91 19.73
C ARG A 218 29.15 -15.52 20.43
N GLU A 219 29.23 -14.31 20.98
CA GLU A 219 30.23 -14.00 21.99
C GLU A 219 30.04 -14.99 23.12
N ILE A 220 30.95 -15.95 23.21
CA ILE A 220 31.05 -16.87 24.33
C ILE A 220 31.51 -15.99 25.48
N SER A 221 30.61 -15.66 26.42
CA SER A 221 31.01 -15.00 27.65
C SER A 221 31.89 -16.00 28.41
N VAL A 222 33.21 -15.86 28.26
CA VAL A 222 34.17 -16.45 29.18
C VAL A 222 33.96 -15.72 30.50
N LYS A 223 33.09 -16.30 31.35
CA LYS A 223 33.04 -15.94 32.76
C LYS A 223 34.35 -16.43 33.37
N ASN A 224 35.26 -15.50 33.61
CA ASN A 224 36.32 -15.67 34.61
C ASN A 224 35.73 -15.45 36.01
#